data_AF-A0A966GE34-F1
#
_entry.id   AF-A0A966GE34-F1
#
_cell.length_a   1.000
_cell.length_b   1.000
_cell.length_c   1.000
_cell.angle_alpha   90.00
_cell.angle_beta   90.00
_cell.angle_gamma   90.00
#
_symmetry.space_group_name_H-M   'P 1'
#
loop_
_entity.id
_entity.type
_entity.pdbx_description
1 polymer ?
#
loop_
_entity_poly.entity_id
_entity_poly.type
_entity_poly.pdbx_seq_one_letter_code
_entity_poly.pdbx_strand_id
1 'polypeptide(L)'
;MNSNADPLDPLDTLDDAIAAEAFRRLVRHLRHRHDAQNIELMGLAGFCRNCLADWIRDAGFEGDKEAAREVIHAMPSADWKATRQTPATPEQLARMEASVAKNAQE
;
A
#
# COMPACT_ATOMS: atom_id res chain seq x y z
N MET A 1 4.33 -3.59 15.32
CA MET A 1 4.30 -2.36 16.16
C MET A 1 5.74 -2.06 16.49
N ASN A 2 6.30 -1.05 15.85
CA ASN A 2 7.72 -0.73 15.95
C ASN A 2 7.97 -0.05 17.31
N SER A 3 8.79 -0.66 18.16
CA SER A 3 8.97 -0.28 19.57
C SER A 3 9.93 0.91 19.78
N ASN A 4 10.15 1.73 18.76
CA ASN A 4 11.05 2.89 18.78
C ASN A 4 10.35 4.22 18.50
N ALA A 5 9.01 4.28 18.55
CA ALA A 5 8.30 5.55 18.41
C ALA A 5 8.68 6.49 19.56
N ASP A 6 9.38 7.57 19.22
CA ASP A 6 9.55 8.72 20.10
C ASP A 6 8.14 9.22 20.43
N PRO A 7 7.73 9.31 21.71
CA PRO A 7 6.39 9.77 22.09
C PRO A 7 6.06 11.21 21.66
N LEU A 8 6.97 11.87 20.94
CA LEU A 8 6.82 13.18 20.32
C LEU A 8 6.89 13.16 18.78
N ASP A 9 6.73 11.99 18.12
CA ASP A 9 6.66 11.95 16.65
C ASP A 9 5.50 12.86 16.16
N PRO A 10 5.78 13.91 15.38
CA PRO A 10 4.74 14.79 14.85
C PRO A 10 3.67 14.03 14.05
N LEU A 11 3.99 12.86 13.49
CA LEU A 11 3.03 12.01 12.79
C LEU A 11 1.95 11.46 13.73
N ASP A 12 2.32 11.04 14.94
CA ASP A 12 1.39 10.47 15.94
C ASP A 12 0.52 11.55 16.60
N THR A 13 0.86 12.83 16.42
CA THR A 13 0.09 13.99 16.92
C THR A 13 -0.68 14.72 15.83
N LEU A 14 -0.60 14.26 14.58
CA LEU A 14 -1.35 14.81 13.46
C LEU A 14 -2.84 14.54 13.66
N ASP A 15 -3.70 15.54 13.37
CA ASP A 15 -5.14 15.37 13.44
C ASP A 15 -5.65 14.25 12.50
N ASP A 16 -6.46 13.34 13.04
CA ASP A 16 -6.96 12.16 12.32
C ASP A 16 -7.76 12.51 11.06
N ALA A 17 -8.51 13.62 11.06
CA ALA A 17 -9.28 14.01 9.88
C ALA A 17 -8.35 14.48 8.75
N ILE A 18 -7.26 15.15 9.10
CA ILE A 18 -6.21 15.55 8.15
C ILE A 18 -5.48 14.31 7.60
N ALA A 19 -5.06 13.39 8.48
CA ALA A 19 -4.41 12.15 8.10
C ALA A 19 -5.29 11.31 7.16
N ALA A 20 -6.58 11.18 7.49
CA ALA A 20 -7.54 10.45 6.68
C ALA A 20 -7.75 11.08 5.29
N GLU A 21 -7.79 12.41 5.17
CA GLU A 21 -7.90 13.06 3.86
C GLU A 21 -6.63 12.86 3.01
N ALA A 22 -5.44 12.95 3.61
CA ALA A 22 -4.19 12.66 2.94
C ALA A 22 -4.14 11.20 2.44
N PHE A 23 -4.55 10.24 3.26
CA PHE A 23 -4.64 8.83 2.88
C PHE A 23 -5.61 8.62 1.70
N ARG A 24 -6.83 9.16 1.78
CA ARG A 24 -7.82 9.07 0.69
C ARG A 24 -7.29 9.70 -0.59
N ARG A 25 -6.56 10.82 -0.51
CA ARG A 25 -5.91 11.46 -1.66
C ARG A 25 -4.83 10.58 -2.28
N LEU A 26 -3.98 9.94 -1.48
CA LEU A 26 -2.97 8.99 -1.96
C LEU A 26 -3.63 7.82 -2.70
N VAL A 27 -4.66 7.21 -2.11
CA VAL A 27 -5.39 6.10 -2.73
C VAL A 27 -5.98 6.51 -4.07
N ARG A 28 -6.66 7.67 -4.14
CA ARG A 28 -7.20 8.21 -5.41
C ARG A 28 -6.10 8.48 -6.43
N HIS A 29 -4.95 9.02 -6.00
CA HIS A 29 -3.82 9.27 -6.90
C HIS A 29 -3.26 7.97 -7.49
N LEU A 30 -3.10 6.93 -6.67
CA LEU A 30 -2.63 5.61 -7.12
C LEU A 30 -3.63 4.90 -8.04
N ARG A 31 -4.94 5.15 -7.90
CA ARG A 31 -5.94 4.66 -8.86
C ARG A 31 -5.83 5.35 -10.22
N HIS A 32 -5.57 6.66 -10.22
CA HIS A 32 -5.33 7.42 -11.45
C HIS A 32 -4.03 6.95 -12.15
N ARG A 33 -2.95 6.82 -11.38
CA ARG A 33 -1.62 6.35 -11.83
C ARG A 33 -1.53 4.83 -11.94
N HIS A 34 -2.40 4.22 -12.74
CA HIS A 34 -2.40 2.79 -13.01
C HIS A 34 -1.12 2.30 -13.73
N ASP A 35 -0.39 3.21 -14.38
CA ASP A 35 0.94 2.99 -14.93
C ASP A 35 1.98 2.65 -13.85
N ALA A 36 1.81 3.16 -12.63
CA ALA A 36 2.63 2.78 -11.47
C ALA A 36 2.22 1.39 -10.99
N GLN A 37 2.72 0.34 -11.63
CA GLN A 37 2.43 -1.05 -11.28
C GLN A 37 2.84 -1.35 -9.84
N ASN A 38 2.09 -2.25 -9.17
CA ASN A 38 2.42 -2.66 -7.81
C ASN A 38 3.85 -3.21 -7.70
N ILE A 39 4.33 -3.95 -8.71
CA ILE A 39 5.68 -4.51 -8.69
C ILE A 39 6.77 -3.42 -8.71
N GLU A 40 6.54 -2.31 -9.44
CA GLU A 40 7.48 -1.18 -9.45
C GLU A 40 7.48 -0.45 -8.10
N LEU A 41 6.30 -0.24 -7.51
CA LEU A 41 6.19 0.37 -6.18
C LEU A 41 6.88 -0.50 -5.12
N MET A 42 6.66 -1.81 -5.17
CA MET A 42 7.32 -2.77 -4.28
C MET A 42 8.84 -2.76 -4.45
N GLY A 43 9.35 -2.71 -5.68
CA GLY A 43 10.78 -2.66 -5.98
C GLY A 43 11.47 -1.34 -5.62
N LEU A 44 10.72 -0.24 -5.60
CA LEU A 44 11.24 1.08 -5.26
C LEU A 44 11.18 1.39 -3.76
N ALA A 45 10.03 1.13 -3.15
CA ALA A 45 9.67 1.64 -1.82
C ALA A 45 9.21 0.56 -0.84
N GLY A 46 9.25 -0.73 -1.22
CA GLY A 46 8.87 -1.83 -0.33
C GLY A 46 7.37 -1.88 0.02
N PHE A 47 6.52 -1.03 -0.57
CA PHE A 47 5.08 -1.06 -0.38
C PHE A 47 4.34 -0.87 -1.72
N CYS A 48 3.06 -1.25 -1.76
CA CYS A 48 2.18 -0.99 -2.89
C CYS A 48 0.72 -0.83 -2.44
N ARG A 49 -0.21 -0.77 -3.40
CA ARG A 49 -1.66 -0.69 -3.12
C ARG A 49 -2.17 -1.82 -2.23
N ASN A 50 -1.62 -3.03 -2.38
CA ASN A 50 -2.04 -4.16 -1.56
C ASN A 50 -1.59 -4.00 -0.09
N CYS A 51 -0.43 -3.38 0.14
CA CYS A 51 0.03 -3.05 1.49
C CYS A 51 -0.91 -2.04 2.16
N LEU A 52 -1.42 -1.04 1.42
CA LEU A 52 -2.45 -0.13 1.93
C LEU A 52 -3.73 -0.88 2.36
N ALA A 53 -4.10 -1.93 1.63
CA ALA A 53 -5.26 -2.76 1.97
C ALA A 53 -5.01 -3.60 3.24
N ASP A 54 -3.78 -4.09 3.42
CA ASP A 54 -3.40 -4.78 4.64
C ASP A 54 -3.33 -3.80 5.84
N TRP A 55 -2.82 -2.59 5.66
CA TRP A 55 -2.74 -1.57 6.73
C TRP A 55 -4.12 -1.11 7.24
N ILE A 56 -5.12 -0.93 6.37
CA ILE A 56 -6.47 -0.60 6.86
C ILE A 56 -7.10 -1.76 7.64
N ARG A 57 -6.75 -3.01 7.30
CA ARG A 57 -7.20 -4.20 8.05
C ARG A 57 -6.53 -4.28 9.41
N ASP A 58 -5.22 -4.05 9.46
CA ASP A 58 -4.47 -4.00 10.71
C ASP A 58 -4.96 -2.86 11.62
N ALA A 59 -5.44 -1.76 11.03
CA ALA A 59 -6.09 -0.65 11.73
C ALA A 59 -7.55 -0.91 12.14
N GLY A 60 -8.12 -2.10 11.87
CA GLY A 60 -9.44 -2.50 12.34
C GLY A 60 -10.57 -2.47 11.31
N PHE A 61 -10.28 -2.43 10.01
CA PHE A 61 -11.32 -2.61 8.98
C PHE A 61 -11.99 -3.99 9.10
N GLU A 62 -13.32 -4.02 9.23
CA GLU A 62 -14.09 -5.24 9.52
C GLU A 62 -14.17 -6.24 8.35
N GLY A 63 -13.88 -5.78 7.13
CA GLY A 63 -13.93 -6.63 5.94
C GLY A 63 -12.70 -7.54 5.78
N ASP A 64 -12.85 -8.55 4.93
CA ASP A 64 -11.75 -9.45 4.60
C ASP A 64 -10.70 -8.79 3.67
N LYS A 65 -9.68 -9.58 3.31
CA LYS A 65 -8.60 -9.15 2.43
C LYS A 65 -9.07 -8.69 1.05
N GLU A 66 -10.12 -9.29 0.51
CA GLU A 66 -10.64 -8.94 -0.81
C GLU A 66 -11.44 -7.65 -0.75
N ALA A 67 -12.30 -7.51 0.27
CA ALA A 67 -13.04 -6.29 0.54
C ALA A 67 -12.10 -5.09 0.76
N ALA A 68 -11.02 -5.26 1.53
CA ALA A 68 -10.04 -4.20 1.75
C ALA A 68 -9.32 -3.81 0.43
N ARG A 69 -9.00 -4.78 -0.42
CA ARG A 69 -8.40 -4.51 -1.73
C ARG A 69 -9.36 -3.77 -2.65
N GLU A 70 -10.64 -4.12 -2.63
CA GLU A 70 -11.66 -3.39 -3.39
C GLU A 70 -11.76 -1.93 -2.92
N VAL A 71 -11.71 -1.69 -1.60
CA VAL A 71 -11.63 -0.34 -1.03
C VAL A 71 -10.41 0.42 -1.54
N ILE A 72 -9.25 -0.21 -1.77
CA ILE A 72 -8.07 0.50 -2.30
C ILE A 72 -8.12 0.65 -3.84
N HIS A 73 -8.52 -0.39 -4.57
CA HIS A 73 -8.48 -0.43 -6.04
C HIS A 73 -9.70 0.21 -6.72
N ALA A 74 -10.80 0.45 -5.99
CA ALA A 74 -12.12 0.82 -6.52
C ALA A 74 -12.74 -0.21 -7.48
N MET A 75 -12.27 -1.45 -7.46
CA MET A 75 -12.78 -2.55 -8.26
C MET A 75 -12.36 -3.89 -7.65
N PRO A 76 -13.07 -4.98 -7.99
CA PRO A 76 -12.67 -6.32 -7.61
C PRO A 76 -11.24 -6.65 -8.02
N SER A 77 -10.53 -7.43 -7.20
CA SER A 77 -9.16 -7.82 -7.49
C SER A 77 -9.02 -8.56 -8.81
N ALA A 78 -10.03 -9.35 -9.21
CA ALA A 78 -10.05 -10.06 -10.48
C ALA A 78 -10.03 -9.09 -11.67
N ASP A 79 -10.84 -8.04 -11.63
CA ASP A 79 -10.94 -7.04 -12.69
C ASP A 79 -9.66 -6.22 -12.81
N TRP A 80 -9.04 -5.87 -11.68
CA TRP A 80 -7.74 -5.18 -11.69
C TRP A 80 -6.65 -6.03 -12.34
N LYS A 81 -6.58 -7.32 -11.98
CA LYS A 81 -5.61 -8.25 -12.59
C LYS A 81 -5.83 -8.39 -14.10
N ALA A 82 -7.08 -8.49 -14.52
CA ALA A 82 -7.44 -8.67 -15.92
C ALA A 82 -7.17 -7.43 -16.79
N THR A 83 -7.38 -6.23 -16.24
CA THR A 83 -7.38 -4.99 -17.04
C THR A 83 -6.16 -4.10 -16.82
N ARG A 84 -5.44 -4.24 -15.72
CA ARG A 84 -4.38 -3.30 -15.29
C ARG A 84 -3.05 -3.93 -14.91
N GLN A 85 -3.00 -5.23 -14.61
CA GLN A 85 -1.77 -5.88 -14.15
C GLN A 85 -0.97 -6.48 -15.31
N THR A 86 0.32 -6.16 -15.38
CA THR A 86 1.27 -6.82 -16.28
C THR A 86 2.08 -7.89 -15.53
N PRO A 87 2.50 -8.99 -16.19
CA PRO A 87 3.45 -9.94 -15.61
C PRO A 87 4.74 -9.25 -15.19
N ALA A 88 5.28 -9.65 -14.04
CA ALA A 88 6.57 -9.13 -13.56
C ALA A 88 7.74 -9.85 -14.26
N THR A 89 8.78 -9.11 -14.64
CA THR A 89 10.04 -9.69 -15.10
C THR A 89 10.85 -10.22 -13.91
N PRO A 90 11.82 -11.13 -14.14
CA PRO A 90 12.73 -11.59 -13.09
C PRO A 90 13.47 -10.45 -12.38
N GLU A 91 13.86 -9.40 -13.11
CA GLU A 91 14.55 -8.23 -12.52
C GLU A 91 13.63 -7.42 -11.62
N GLN A 92 12.35 -7.28 -12.00
CA GLN A 92 11.34 -6.61 -11.18
C GLN A 92 11.11 -7.37 -9.87
N LEU A 93 11.06 -8.71 -9.93
CA LEU A 93 10.93 -9.56 -8.75
C LEU A 93 12.15 -9.44 -7.82
N ALA A 94 13.37 -9.50 -8.38
CA ALA A 94 14.59 -9.35 -7.60
C ALA A 94 14.68 -7.97 -6.90
N ARG A 95 14.29 -6.89 -7.59
CA ARG A 95 14.22 -5.55 -6.98
C ARG A 95 13.19 -5.49 -5.85
N MET A 96 12.02 -6.08 -6.05
CA MET A 96 11.00 -6.20 -4.99
C MET A 96 11.56 -6.92 -3.77
N GLU A 97 12.16 -8.11 -3.94
CA GLU A 97 12.73 -8.89 -2.83
C GLU A 97 13.79 -8.09 -2.06
N ALA A 98 14.71 -7.45 -2.78
CA ALA A 98 15.74 -6.61 -2.18
C ALA A 98 15.15 -5.38 -1.45
N SER A 99 14.08 -4.79 -1.96
CA SER A 99 13.41 -3.65 -1.32
C SER A 99 12.64 -4.08 -0.08
N VAL A 100 11.87 -5.16 -0.15
CA VAL A 100 11.08 -5.69 0.99
C VAL A 100 11.99 -6.11 2.15
N ALA A 101 13.18 -6.65 1.85
CA ALA A 101 14.16 -6.98 2.89
C ALA A 101 14.59 -5.77 3.73
N LYS A 102 14.52 -4.54 3.19
CA LYS A 102 14.82 -3.31 3.93
C LYS A 102 13.74 -2.96 4.95
N ASN A 103 12.50 -3.38 4.71
CA ASN A 103 11.38 -3.14 5.64
C ASN A 103 11.55 -3.90 6.97
N ALA A 104 12.43 -4.90 7.06
CA ALA A 104 12.71 -5.61 8.32
C ALA A 104 13.37 -4.72 9.40
N GLN A 105 13.71 -3.48 9.05
CA GLN A 105 14.23 -2.45 9.96
C GLN A 105 13.12 -1.52 10.49
N GLU A 106 11.89 -1.65 9.97
CA GLU A 106 10.65 -1.07 10.53
C GLU A 106 9.97 -2.05 11.51
#